data_AF-A0A3B3C5V8-F1
#
_entry.id   AF-A0A3B3C5V8-F1
#
_cell.length_a   1.000
_cell.length_b   1.000
_cell.length_c   1.000
_cell.angle_alpha   90.00
_cell.angle_beta   90.00
_cell.angle_gamma   90.00
#
_symmetry.space_group_name_H-M   'P 1'
#
loop_
_entity.id
_entity.type
_entity.pdbx_description
1 polymer ?
#
loop_
_entity_poly.entity_id
_entity_poly.type
_entity_poly.pdbx_seq_one_letter_code
_entity_poly.pdbx_strand_id
1 'polypeptide(L)'
;LKRLFLPISDQGGGVNEVGEMPATEKDLAEDAPWKKIQQNTFTRWINEHLKCVNKRIMDLQCDLSDGLRLIALLEVLSHKSMYRKYHPRPTFRQMKLENVSVALEFLERENIKLVSIGECRGFEAGV
;
A
#
# COMPACT_ATOMS: atom_id res chain seq x y z
N LEU A 1 24.44 -25.41 32.52
CA LEU A 1 24.83 -25.60 33.94
C LEU A 1 26.27 -26.14 34.12
N LYS A 2 27.26 -25.70 33.30
CA LYS A 2 28.69 -25.94 33.57
C LYS A 2 29.63 -25.12 32.67
N ARG A 3 29.39 -23.81 32.53
CA ARG A 3 30.38 -22.85 32.00
C ARG A 3 30.10 -21.40 32.39
N LEU A 4 29.60 -21.24 33.61
CA LEU A 4 29.80 -20.04 34.43
C LEU A 4 30.91 -20.39 35.43
N PHE A 5 31.84 -19.46 35.65
CA PHE A 5 32.96 -19.37 36.62
C PHE A 5 34.32 -19.09 35.95
N LEU A 6 34.83 -17.89 36.27
CA LEU A 6 35.90 -17.08 35.66
C LEU A 6 37.33 -17.52 36.08
N PRO A 7 38.40 -16.83 35.63
CA PRO A 7 38.86 -15.64 36.37
C PRO A 7 39.27 -14.44 35.50
N ILE A 8 39.21 -13.29 36.16
CA ILE A 8 39.55 -11.93 35.74
C ILE A 8 41.06 -11.82 35.48
N SER A 9 41.44 -11.12 34.41
CA SER A 9 42.73 -10.45 34.34
C SER A 9 42.56 -9.08 33.68
N ASP A 10 43.04 -8.12 34.43
CA ASP A 10 43.02 -6.68 34.29
C ASP A 10 44.04 -6.18 33.26
N GLN A 11 43.77 -4.96 32.76
CA GLN A 11 44.65 -3.99 32.08
C GLN A 11 44.57 -3.84 30.56
N GLY A 12 44.19 -2.62 30.17
CA GLY A 12 44.50 -2.01 28.87
C GLY A 12 43.40 -1.07 28.40
N GLY A 13 43.45 0.19 28.84
CA GLY A 13 42.49 1.23 28.47
C GLY A 13 42.37 1.49 26.97
N GLY A 14 41.17 1.92 26.58
CA GLY A 14 40.81 2.29 25.22
C GLY A 14 39.31 2.52 25.12
N VAL A 15 38.80 3.57 25.77
CA VAL A 15 37.47 4.11 25.48
C VAL A 15 37.53 4.67 24.07
N ASN A 16 37.10 3.87 23.08
CA ASN A 16 36.65 4.35 21.78
C ASN A 16 35.13 4.20 21.76
N GLU A 17 34.45 5.09 22.48
CA GLU A 17 33.04 5.39 22.27
C GLU A 17 32.94 6.26 21.02
N VAL A 18 32.59 5.67 19.87
CA VAL A 18 31.53 6.16 18.95
C VAL A 18 31.22 4.97 18.03
N GLY A 19 30.41 4.03 18.53
CA GLY A 19 29.66 3.13 17.66
C GLY A 19 28.42 3.87 17.17
N GLU A 20 28.63 4.84 16.26
CA GLU A 20 27.56 5.37 15.42
C GLU A 20 26.98 4.19 14.65
N MET A 21 25.86 3.66 15.11
CA MET A 21 24.91 3.09 14.17
C MET A 21 24.18 4.29 13.59
N PRO A 22 24.44 4.71 12.34
CA PRO A 22 23.51 5.61 11.69
C PRO A 22 22.18 4.86 11.62
N ALA A 23 21.17 5.41 12.28
CA ALA A 23 19.80 5.19 11.87
C ALA A 23 19.73 5.37 10.34
N THR A 24 18.79 4.67 9.70
CA THR A 24 18.33 4.95 8.35
C THR A 24 19.04 4.26 7.16
N GLU A 25 19.44 2.99 7.24
CA GLU A 25 19.52 2.18 6.01
C GLU A 25 18.12 1.74 5.53
N LYS A 26 17.16 1.65 6.47
CA LYS A 26 15.77 1.27 6.20
C LYS A 26 14.93 2.39 5.58
N ASP A 27 15.22 3.65 5.89
CA ASP A 27 14.46 4.80 5.37
C ASP A 27 14.88 5.19 3.94
N LEU A 28 16.07 4.80 3.49
CA LEU A 28 16.53 5.04 2.12
C LEU A 28 15.79 4.20 1.07
N ALA A 29 15.10 3.13 1.48
CA ALA A 29 14.30 2.29 0.59
C ALA A 29 12.86 2.82 0.37
N GLU A 30 12.39 3.75 1.21
CA GLU A 30 11.00 4.25 1.17
C GLU A 30 10.77 5.21 -0.02
N ASP A 31 11.78 5.96 -0.46
CA ASP A 31 11.67 7.03 -1.47
C ASP A 31 12.22 6.69 -2.86
N ALA A 32 12.13 5.43 -3.28
CA ALA A 32 12.56 5.08 -4.63
C ALA A 32 11.71 5.85 -5.68
N PRO A 33 12.31 6.61 -6.62
CA PRO A 33 11.57 7.48 -7.53
C PRO A 33 10.47 6.78 -8.34
N TRP A 34 10.66 5.49 -8.63
CA TRP A 34 9.68 4.66 -9.34
C TRP A 34 8.39 4.45 -8.54
N LYS A 35 8.43 4.42 -7.19
CA LYS A 35 7.23 4.31 -6.34
C LYS A 35 6.34 5.52 -6.53
N LYS A 36 6.93 6.73 -6.56
CA LYS A 36 6.20 7.99 -6.79
C LYS A 36 5.61 8.04 -8.21
N ILE A 37 6.32 7.55 -9.21
CA ILE A 37 5.81 7.46 -10.59
C ILE A 37 4.63 6.49 -10.68
N GLN A 38 4.75 5.32 -10.04
CA GLN A 38 3.68 4.32 -10.00
C GLN A 38 2.44 4.88 -9.29
N GLN A 39 2.63 5.50 -8.13
CA GLN A 39 1.56 6.16 -7.39
C GLN A 39 0.88 7.22 -8.26
N ASN A 40 1.62 8.16 -8.85
CA ASN A 40 1.06 9.20 -9.70
C ASN A 40 0.28 8.65 -10.90
N THR A 41 0.82 7.61 -11.55
CA THR A 41 0.16 6.95 -12.68
C THR A 41 -1.16 6.33 -12.25
N PHE A 42 -1.17 5.62 -11.12
CA PHE A 42 -2.38 5.00 -10.59
C PHE A 42 -3.40 6.04 -10.09
N THR A 43 -2.95 7.12 -9.43
CA THR A 43 -3.81 8.24 -9.03
C THR A 43 -4.51 8.85 -10.24
N ARG A 44 -3.80 9.08 -11.34
CA ARG A 44 -4.37 9.62 -12.58
C ARG A 44 -5.36 8.65 -13.20
N TRP A 45 -4.99 7.37 -13.28
CA TRP A 45 -5.85 6.32 -13.82
C TRP A 45 -7.17 6.21 -13.04
N ILE A 46 -7.12 6.18 -11.70
CA ILE A 46 -8.34 6.17 -10.88
C ILE A 46 -9.17 7.43 -11.11
N ASN A 47 -8.54 8.60 -11.14
CA ASN A 47 -9.26 9.87 -11.32
C ASN A 47 -9.94 9.97 -12.68
N GLU A 48 -9.38 9.37 -13.73
CA GLU A 48 -10.02 9.31 -15.06
C GLU A 48 -11.35 8.54 -15.00
N HIS A 49 -11.37 7.39 -14.31
CA HIS A 49 -12.58 6.59 -14.13
C HIS A 49 -13.58 7.22 -13.16
N LEU A 50 -13.10 7.84 -12.07
CA LEU A 50 -13.96 8.48 -11.08
C LEU A 50 -14.57 9.81 -11.56
N LYS A 51 -14.05 10.41 -12.64
CA LYS A 51 -14.61 11.61 -13.26
C LYS A 51 -16.07 11.41 -13.69
N CYS A 52 -16.40 10.22 -14.19
CA CYS A 52 -17.76 9.86 -14.62
C CYS A 52 -18.79 9.87 -13.47
N VAL A 53 -18.34 9.69 -12.23
CA VAL A 53 -19.17 9.69 -11.02
C VAL A 53 -18.91 10.92 -10.13
N ASN A 54 -18.25 11.94 -10.68
CA ASN A 54 -17.90 13.20 -10.00
C ASN A 54 -17.17 12.97 -8.66
N LYS A 55 -16.25 12.00 -8.62
CA LYS A 55 -15.37 11.72 -7.48
C LYS A 55 -13.90 11.93 -7.88
N ARG A 56 -13.06 12.21 -6.89
CA ARG A 56 -11.62 12.37 -7.06
C ARG A 56 -10.87 11.83 -5.84
N ILE A 57 -9.66 11.35 -6.06
CA ILE A 57 -8.69 10.99 -5.05
C ILE A 57 -7.43 11.84 -5.17
N MET A 58 -6.86 12.19 -4.03
CA MET A 58 -5.57 12.88 -3.90
C MET A 58 -4.52 11.96 -3.29
N ASP A 59 -4.90 11.13 -2.34
CA ASP A 59 -4.01 10.16 -1.70
C ASP A 59 -4.61 8.76 -1.83
N LEU A 60 -3.93 7.88 -2.57
CA LEU A 60 -4.35 6.47 -2.74
C LEU A 60 -4.62 5.76 -1.41
N GLN A 61 -3.72 5.94 -0.43
CA GLN A 61 -3.79 5.21 0.82
C GLN A 61 -4.96 5.73 1.66
N CYS A 62 -5.08 7.04 1.79
CA CYS A 62 -6.15 7.63 2.61
C CYS A 62 -7.51 7.53 1.93
N ASP A 63 -7.61 7.86 0.64
CA ASP A 63 -8.90 7.98 -0.04
C ASP A 63 -9.54 6.64 -0.40
N LEU A 64 -8.77 5.55 -0.50
CA LEU A 64 -9.35 4.21 -0.71
C LEU A 64 -9.63 3.48 0.61
N SER A 65 -9.11 3.97 1.73
CA SER A 65 -9.22 3.29 3.04
C SER A 65 -10.64 3.21 3.61
N ASP A 66 -11.55 4.08 3.16
CA ASP A 66 -12.96 4.09 3.58
C ASP A 66 -13.85 3.13 2.77
N GLY A 67 -13.28 2.57 1.69
CA GLY A 67 -13.94 1.65 0.76
C GLY A 67 -14.91 2.31 -0.22
N LEU A 68 -15.32 3.58 -0.04
CA LEU A 68 -16.36 4.19 -0.86
C LEU A 68 -15.90 4.50 -2.28
N ARG A 69 -14.69 5.05 -2.42
CA ARG A 69 -14.11 5.33 -3.74
C ARG A 69 -13.66 4.06 -4.44
N LEU A 70 -13.20 3.07 -3.67
CA LEU A 70 -12.90 1.75 -4.21
C LEU A 70 -14.16 1.11 -4.82
N ILE A 71 -15.28 1.14 -4.09
CA ILE A 71 -16.56 0.64 -4.60
C ILE A 71 -16.96 1.38 -5.88
N ALA A 72 -16.97 2.71 -5.86
CA ALA A 72 -17.35 3.50 -7.03
C ALA A 72 -16.47 3.22 -8.25
N LEU A 73 -15.16 3.04 -8.04
CA LEU A 73 -14.21 2.67 -9.09
C LEU A 73 -14.57 1.30 -9.69
N LEU A 74 -14.85 0.29 -8.85
CA LEU A 74 -15.22 -1.04 -9.30
C LEU A 74 -16.54 -1.05 -10.08
N GLU A 75 -17.53 -0.26 -9.66
CA GLU A 75 -18.80 -0.13 -10.38
C GLU A 75 -18.60 0.49 -11.76
N VAL A 76 -17.73 1.51 -11.87
CA VAL A 76 -17.38 2.13 -13.16
C VAL A 76 -16.63 1.15 -14.06
N LEU A 77 -15.64 0.42 -13.53
CA LEU A 77 -14.81 -0.50 -14.32
C LEU A 77 -15.57 -1.75 -14.78
N SER A 78 -16.46 -2.27 -13.95
CA SER A 78 -17.24 -3.47 -14.26
C SER A 78 -18.56 -3.18 -14.97
N HIS A 79 -18.99 -1.90 -15.00
CA HIS A 79 -20.31 -1.46 -15.44
C HIS A 79 -21.46 -2.22 -14.75
N LYS A 80 -21.24 -2.66 -13.50
CA LYS A 80 -22.19 -3.41 -12.68
C LYS A 80 -22.31 -2.77 -11.29
N SER A 81 -23.45 -2.95 -10.65
CA SER A 81 -23.64 -2.53 -9.25
C SER A 81 -23.11 -3.57 -8.28
N MET A 82 -22.71 -3.14 -7.09
CA MET A 82 -22.39 -4.05 -5.99
C MET A 82 -23.55 -4.99 -5.66
N TYR A 83 -23.26 -6.27 -5.43
CA TYR A 83 -24.27 -7.28 -5.04
C TYR A 83 -24.65 -7.19 -3.55
N ARG A 84 -23.76 -6.64 -2.71
CA ARG A 84 -24.02 -6.38 -1.29
C ARG A 84 -24.22 -4.88 -1.04
N LYS A 85 -25.04 -4.59 -0.04
CA LYS A 85 -25.16 -3.23 0.51
C LYS A 85 -23.86 -2.85 1.22
N TYR A 86 -23.42 -1.62 1.02
CA TYR A 86 -22.30 -1.01 1.71
C TYR A 86 -22.78 0.20 2.52
N HIS A 87 -21.92 0.72 3.39
CA HIS A 87 -22.20 1.85 4.26
C HIS A 87 -21.83 3.18 3.57
N PRO A 88 -22.81 4.01 3.14
CA PRO A 88 -22.53 5.27 2.45
C PRO A 88 -21.92 6.35 3.36
N ARG A 89 -21.99 6.17 4.69
CA ARG A 89 -21.42 7.06 5.70
C ARG A 89 -20.67 6.24 6.77
N PRO A 90 -19.45 5.76 6.47
CA PRO A 90 -18.71 4.92 7.39
C PRO A 90 -18.04 5.78 8.50
N THR A 91 -18.72 5.93 9.63
CA THR A 91 -18.21 6.68 10.80
C THR A 91 -17.22 5.85 11.61
N PHE A 92 -17.47 4.55 11.74
CA PHE A 92 -16.64 3.63 12.52
C PHE A 92 -15.68 2.85 11.61
N ARG A 93 -14.51 2.50 12.16
CA ARG A 93 -13.52 1.65 11.48
C ARG A 93 -14.13 0.34 10.97
N GLN A 94 -15.02 -0.27 11.74
CA GLN A 94 -15.71 -1.50 11.33
C GLN A 94 -16.50 -1.32 10.03
N MET A 95 -17.21 -0.20 9.88
CA MET A 95 -17.99 0.09 8.67
C MET A 95 -17.09 0.32 7.45
N LYS A 96 -15.93 0.97 7.65
CA LYS A 96 -14.92 1.14 6.60
C LYS A 96 -14.36 -0.21 6.14
N LEU A 97 -14.00 -1.07 7.10
CA LEU A 97 -13.51 -2.42 6.80
C LEU A 97 -14.56 -3.23 6.06
N GLU A 98 -15.82 -3.16 6.47
CA GLU A 98 -16.92 -3.86 5.79
C GLU A 98 -17.10 -3.39 4.34
N ASN A 99 -17.02 -2.08 4.08
CA ASN A 99 -17.04 -1.55 2.70
C ASN A 99 -15.90 -2.11 1.85
N VAL A 100 -14.68 -2.15 2.41
CA VAL A 100 -13.53 -2.72 1.71
C VAL A 100 -13.72 -4.21 1.47
N SER A 101 -14.21 -4.97 2.46
CA SER A 101 -14.52 -6.40 2.30
C SER A 101 -15.53 -6.66 1.18
N VAL A 102 -16.58 -5.84 1.08
CA VAL A 102 -17.57 -5.92 -0.02
C VAL A 102 -16.90 -5.68 -1.38
N ALA A 103 -16.02 -4.69 -1.48
CA ALA A 103 -15.28 -4.40 -2.71
C ALA A 103 -14.34 -5.55 -3.11
N LEU A 104 -13.69 -6.20 -2.15
CA LEU A 104 -12.79 -7.32 -2.41
C LEU A 104 -13.54 -8.58 -2.85
N GLU A 105 -14.65 -8.93 -2.19
CA GLU A 105 -15.48 -10.07 -2.61
C GLU A 105 -16.10 -9.82 -4.01
N PHE A 106 -16.34 -8.56 -4.40
CA PHE A 106 -16.72 -8.20 -5.78
C PHE A 106 -15.63 -8.52 -6.79
N LEU A 107 -14.39 -8.15 -6.50
CA LEU A 107 -13.24 -8.46 -7.37
C LEU A 107 -13.05 -9.96 -7.57
N GLU A 108 -13.19 -10.73 -6.49
CA GLU A 108 -13.08 -12.20 -6.54
C GLU A 108 -14.16 -12.82 -7.42
N ARG A 109 -15.42 -12.37 -7.28
CA ARG A 109 -16.55 -12.90 -8.07
C ARG A 109 -16.47 -12.55 -9.54
N GLU A 110 -16.08 -11.32 -9.86
CA GLU A 110 -15.92 -10.88 -11.25
C GLU A 110 -14.62 -11.39 -11.88
N ASN A 111 -13.82 -12.17 -11.13
CA ASN A 111 -12.55 -12.73 -11.55
C ASN A 111 -11.57 -11.64 -12.05
N ILE A 112 -11.72 -10.42 -11.51
CA ILE A 112 -10.88 -9.27 -11.82
C ILE A 112 -9.60 -9.47 -11.03
N LYS A 113 -8.57 -9.98 -11.73
CA LYS A 113 -7.25 -10.11 -11.13
C LYS A 113 -6.72 -8.71 -10.85
N LEU A 114 -6.49 -8.40 -9.58
CA LEU A 114 -5.60 -7.32 -9.16
C LEU A 114 -4.17 -7.71 -9.61
N VAL A 115 -3.90 -7.59 -10.91
CA VAL A 115 -2.55 -7.74 -11.41
C VAL A 115 -1.78 -6.56 -10.83
N SER A 116 -0.78 -6.88 -10.02
CA SER A 116 0.17 -5.89 -9.54
C SER A 116 0.72 -5.15 -10.76
N ILE A 117 0.41 -3.86 -10.89
CA ILE A 117 0.84 -2.98 -11.99
C ILE A 117 2.34 -2.65 -11.79
N GLY A 118 3.13 -3.66 -11.47
CA GLY A 118 4.58 -3.63 -11.27
C GLY A 118 5.32 -4.49 -12.30
N GLU A 119 4.64 -5.44 -12.94
CA GLU A 119 5.19 -6.15 -14.12
C GLU A 119 4.57 -5.60 -15.40
N CYS A 120 4.84 -4.33 -15.71
CA CYS A 120 4.79 -3.89 -17.10
C CYS A 120 6.08 -4.38 -17.80
N ARG A 121 6.24 -5.71 -17.96
CA ARG A 121 7.18 -6.27 -18.94
C ARG A 121 6.53 -6.11 -20.30
N GLY A 122 6.68 -4.93 -20.89
CA GLY A 122 5.98 -4.59 -22.11
C GLY A 122 6.46 -3.28 -22.72
N PHE A 123 7.77 -3.14 -22.85
CA PHE A 123 8.36 -2.25 -23.84
C PHE A 123 9.56 -2.98 -24.44
N GLU A 124 9.29 -4.03 -25.22
CA GLU A 124 10.21 -4.35 -26.32
C GLU A 124 10.09 -3.18 -27.29
N ALA A 125 11.07 -2.30 -27.25
CA ALA A 125 11.33 -1.33 -28.30
C ALA A 125 11.72 -2.11 -29.56
N GLY A 126 10.72 -2.53 -30.32
CA GLY A 126 10.88 -2.89 -31.72
C GLY A 126 10.55 -1.68 -32.57
N VAL A 127 11.50 -0.76 -32.73
CA VAL A 127 12.01 -0.22 -34.02
C VAL A 127 13.37 0.41 -33.77
#